data_AF-A0A6D2JBJ3-F1
#
_entry.id   AF-A0A6D2JBJ3-F1
#
_cell.length_a   1.000
_cell.length_b   1.000
_cell.length_c   1.000
_cell.angle_alpha   90.00
_cell.angle_beta   90.00
_cell.angle_gamma   90.00
#
_symmetry.space_group_name_H-M   'P 1'
#
loop_
_entity.id
_entity.type
_entity.pdbx_description
1 polymer ?
#
loop_
_entity_poly.entity_id
_entity_poly.type
_entity_poly.pdbx_seq_one_letter_code
_entity_poly.pdbx_strand_id
1 'polypeptide(L)'
;MDKGHIRESMSPCAVPVLLVPKKDGSWRMCVDCRAINNITVKYRHPIPRLDDMLDELHGFVVSADGVKVDEEKVAAIREWPSPKTVSEVRSFHGLAGFYRRFVRDFSTLAAPLTEVIKKEVGFKWEKAQEDAFQLSRIA
;
A
#
# COMPACT_ATOMS: atom_id res chain seq x y z
N MET A 1 9.51 -29.24 21.41
CA MET A 1 10.65 -28.34 21.16
C MET A 1 11.57 -28.88 20.07
N ASP A 2 11.08 -29.85 19.29
CA ASP A 2 11.94 -30.84 18.66
C ASP A 2 12.49 -30.32 17.32
N LYS A 3 11.89 -29.24 16.80
CA LYS A 3 12.37 -28.48 15.65
C LYS A 3 13.47 -27.47 15.99
N GLY A 4 13.78 -27.25 17.26
CA GLY A 4 14.85 -26.33 17.69
C GLY A 4 14.57 -24.83 17.53
N HIS A 5 13.35 -24.43 17.13
CA HIS A 5 12.98 -23.00 16.99
C HIS A 5 12.83 -22.27 18.34
N ILE A 6 12.55 -22.99 19.42
CA ILE A 6 12.39 -22.44 20.78
C ILE A 6 13.16 -23.29 21.78
N ARG A 7 13.61 -22.66 22.87
CA ARG A 7 14.24 -23.31 24.02
C ARG A 7 13.80 -22.63 25.30
N GLU A 8 13.96 -23.32 26.42
CA GLU A 8 13.79 -22.70 27.73
C GLU A 8 14.76 -21.52 27.89
N SER A 9 14.27 -20.47 28.56
CA SER A 9 14.98 -19.21 28.68
C SER A 9 14.81 -18.66 30.08
N MET A 10 15.90 -18.13 30.63
CA MET A 10 15.92 -17.38 31.89
C MET A 10 15.87 -15.86 31.64
N SER A 11 15.25 -15.44 30.53
CA SER A 11 15.11 -14.04 30.19
C SER A 11 14.31 -13.29 31.26
N PRO A 12 14.77 -12.10 31.70
CA PRO A 12 13.99 -11.26 32.63
C PRO A 12 12.76 -10.64 31.96
N CYS A 13 12.68 -10.71 30.63
CA CYS A 13 11.55 -10.22 29.85
C CYS A 13 10.70 -11.38 29.34
N ALA A 14 9.39 -11.29 29.56
CA ALA A 14 8.39 -12.20 29.02
C ALA A 14 7.24 -11.39 28.41
N VAL A 15 6.63 -11.94 27.36
CA VAL A 15 5.46 -11.39 26.68
C VAL A 15 4.40 -12.47 26.57
N PRO A 16 3.11 -12.13 26.64
CA PRO A 16 2.05 -13.12 26.63
C PRO A 16 1.93 -13.80 25.26
N VAL A 17 1.40 -15.02 25.28
CA VAL A 17 1.09 -15.81 24.10
C VAL A 17 -0.42 -15.86 23.90
N LEU A 18 -0.85 -15.61 22.67
CA LEU A 18 -2.24 -15.63 22.23
C LEU A 18 -2.42 -16.81 21.26
N LEU A 19 -3.38 -17.70 21.56
CA LEU A 19 -3.76 -18.78 20.66
C LEU A 19 -4.90 -18.33 19.75
N VAL A 20 -4.67 -18.35 18.45
CA VAL A 20 -5.63 -17.90 17.43
C VAL A 20 -6.08 -19.09 16.59
N PRO A 21 -7.39 -19.39 16.52
CA PRO A 21 -7.89 -20.46 15.68
C PRO A 21 -7.72 -20.11 14.19
N LYS A 22 -7.34 -21.10 13.38
CA LYS A 22 -7.35 -21.02 11.92
C LYS A 22 -8.70 -21.49 11.38
N LYS A 23 -8.97 -21.13 10.12
CA LYS A 23 -10.14 -21.62 9.37
C LYS A 23 -10.14 -23.15 9.20
N ASP A 24 -8.97 -23.77 9.16
CA ASP A 24 -8.78 -25.23 9.04
C ASP A 24 -8.95 -25.97 10.38
N GLY A 25 -9.30 -25.27 11.47
CA GLY A 25 -9.46 -25.86 12.80
C GLY A 25 -8.16 -26.00 13.60
N SER A 26 -6.99 -25.77 12.98
CA SER A 26 -5.71 -25.76 13.70
C SER A 26 -5.48 -24.44 14.46
N TRP A 27 -4.55 -24.45 15.42
CA TRP A 27 -4.23 -23.26 16.23
C TRP A 27 -2.94 -22.59 15.75
N ARG A 28 -2.88 -21.26 15.82
CA ARG A 28 -1.67 -20.45 15.67
C ARG A 28 -1.27 -19.87 17.01
N MET A 29 -0.02 -20.10 17.39
CA MET A 29 0.59 -19.42 18.53
C MET A 29 1.13 -18.07 18.07
N CYS A 30 0.57 -16.99 18.61
CA CYS A 30 0.99 -15.62 18.34
C CYS A 30 1.58 -15.01 19.61
N VAL A 31 2.81 -14.52 19.56
CA VAL A 31 3.44 -13.83 20.69
C VAL A 31 3.10 -12.34 20.62
N ASP A 32 2.60 -11.75 21.71
CA ASP A 32 2.27 -10.32 21.74
C ASP A 32 3.51 -9.45 21.91
N CYS A 33 4.20 -9.18 20.80
CA CYS A 33 5.42 -8.39 20.79
C CYS A 33 5.18 -6.86 20.84
N ARG A 34 3.95 -6.36 21.09
CA ARG A 34 3.66 -4.92 21.03
C ARG A 34 4.54 -4.09 21.99
N ALA A 35 4.69 -4.55 23.23
CA ALA A 35 5.54 -3.87 24.21
C ALA A 35 7.02 -3.87 23.79
N ILE A 36 7.52 -5.00 23.29
CA ILE A 36 8.91 -5.14 22.81
C ILE A 36 9.15 -4.26 21.59
N ASN A 37 8.21 -4.21 20.64
CA ASN A 37 8.33 -3.41 19.42
C ASN A 37 8.42 -1.90 19.69
N ASN A 38 7.91 -1.42 20.84
CA ASN A 38 7.99 -0.01 21.23
C ASN A 38 9.36 0.38 21.79
N ILE A 39 10.07 -0.56 22.43
CA ILE A 39 11.40 -0.32 22.99
C ILE A 39 12.53 -0.72 22.02
N THR A 40 12.20 -1.47 20.98
CA THR A 40 13.17 -1.91 19.96
C THR A 40 13.46 -0.79 18.97
N VAL A 41 14.75 -0.53 18.71
CA VAL A 41 15.17 0.40 17.65
C VAL A 41 14.72 -0.16 16.30
N LYS A 42 13.89 0.62 15.58
CA LYS A 42 13.38 0.20 14.27
C LYS A 42 14.49 0.32 13.23
N TYR A 43 15.04 -0.83 12.84
CA TYR A 43 15.90 -0.90 11.66
C TYR A 43 15.03 -0.79 10.40
N ARG A 44 15.27 0.24 9.59
CA ARG A 44 14.64 0.40 8.28
C ARG A 44 15.65 0.02 7.21
N HIS A 45 15.67 -1.26 6.85
CA HIS A 45 16.28 -1.65 5.59
C HIS A 45 15.43 -1.04 4.45
N PRO A 46 16.04 -0.36 3.47
CA PRO A 46 15.29 0.11 2.30
C PRO A 46 14.76 -1.12 1.56
N ILE A 47 13.47 -1.38 1.71
CA ILE A 47 12.77 -2.36 0.88
C ILE A 47 12.50 -1.64 -0.44
N PRO A 48 13.04 -2.12 -1.57
CA PRO A 48 12.76 -1.53 -2.87
C PRO A 48 11.26 -1.49 -3.11
N ARG A 49 10.76 -0.45 -3.78
CA ARG A 49 9.32 -0.38 -4.05
C ARG A 49 8.96 -1.53 -4.97
N LEU A 50 7.72 -2.01 -4.85
CA LEU A 50 7.22 -3.04 -5.74
C LEU A 50 7.35 -2.60 -7.22
N ASP A 51 7.19 -1.31 -7.54
CA ASP A 51 7.46 -0.76 -8.88
C ASP A 51 8.92 -0.98 -9.30
N ASP A 52 9.88 -0.60 -8.45
CA ASP A 52 11.32 -0.78 -8.71
C ASP A 52 11.65 -2.26 -8.95
N MET A 53 11.01 -3.15 -8.17
CA MET A 53 11.16 -4.60 -8.33
C MET A 53 10.43 -5.16 -9.55
N LEU A 54 9.25 -4.65 -9.91
CA LEU A 54 8.46 -5.10 -11.06
C LEU A 54 9.02 -4.59 -12.38
N ASP A 55 9.65 -3.42 -12.36
CA ASP A 55 10.45 -2.90 -13.46
C ASP A 55 11.62 -3.85 -13.77
N GLU A 56 12.21 -4.46 -12.73
CA GLU A 56 13.24 -5.50 -12.87
C GLU A 56 12.67 -6.88 -13.24
N LEU A 57 11.43 -7.20 -12.84
CA LEU A 57 10.89 -8.55 -12.97
C LEU A 57 9.94 -8.75 -14.16
N HIS A 58 8.71 -8.22 -14.15
CA HIS A 58 7.64 -8.72 -15.06
C HIS A 58 6.44 -7.76 -15.25
N GLY A 59 6.60 -6.44 -15.09
CA GLY A 59 5.50 -5.46 -15.20
C GLY A 59 5.25 -4.88 -16.60
N PHE A 60 6.02 -5.32 -17.59
CA PHE A 60 6.09 -4.68 -18.89
C PHE A 60 5.79 -5.64 -20.03
N VAL A 61 4.85 -5.25 -20.90
CA VAL A 61 4.77 -5.83 -22.24
C VAL A 61 5.89 -5.19 -23.05
N VAL A 62 7.01 -5.91 -23.16
CA VAL A 62 8.12 -5.51 -24.03
C VAL A 62 7.76 -5.90 -25.46
N SER A 63 7.57 -4.89 -26.31
CA SER A 63 7.28 -5.05 -27.74
C SER A 63 8.33 -4.32 -28.58
N ALA A 64 8.33 -4.53 -29.90
CA ALA A 64 9.21 -3.80 -30.82
C ALA A 64 9.04 -2.26 -30.74
N ASP A 65 7.89 -1.80 -30.25
CA ASP A 65 7.56 -0.38 -30.06
C ASP A 65 7.92 0.16 -28.66
N GLY A 66 8.48 -0.69 -27.77
CA GLY A 66 8.90 -0.32 -26.42
C GLY A 66 8.15 -1.02 -25.29
N VAL A 67 8.24 -0.39 -24.12
CA VAL A 67 7.83 -0.90 -22.81
C VAL A 67 6.44 -0.33 -22.45
N LYS A 68 5.40 -1.18 -22.36
CA LYS A 68 4.01 -0.78 -22.06
C LYS A 68 3.50 -1.38 -20.74
N VAL A 69 2.67 -0.61 -20.03
CA VAL A 69 1.95 -1.04 -18.82
C VAL A 69 0.86 -2.03 -19.21
N ASP A 70 0.60 -2.98 -18.33
CA ASP A 70 -0.55 -3.86 -18.40
C ASP A 70 -1.88 -3.07 -18.46
N GLU A 71 -2.59 -3.18 -19.58
CA GLU A 71 -3.86 -2.51 -19.87
C GLU A 71 -4.93 -2.82 -18.80
N GLU A 72 -4.89 -3.99 -18.15
CA GLU A 72 -5.85 -4.31 -17.07
C GLU A 72 -5.71 -3.37 -15.87
N LYS A 73 -4.48 -2.96 -15.56
CA LYS A 73 -4.21 -2.09 -14.41
C LYS A 73 -4.52 -0.63 -14.71
N VAL A 74 -4.35 -0.22 -15.96
CA VAL A 74 -4.81 1.08 -16.47
C VAL A 74 -6.34 1.11 -16.50
N ALA A 75 -7.00 0.03 -16.91
CA ALA A 75 -8.45 -0.11 -16.91
C ALA A 75 -9.05 0.06 -15.50
N ALA A 76 -8.41 -0.51 -14.47
CA ALA A 76 -8.86 -0.34 -13.08
C ALA A 76 -8.85 1.13 -12.60
N ILE A 77 -7.89 1.95 -13.05
CA ILE A 77 -7.86 3.38 -12.76
C ILE A 77 -8.96 4.10 -13.56
N ARG A 78 -9.09 3.77 -14.86
CA ARG A 78 -10.10 4.34 -15.75
C ARG A 78 -11.52 4.09 -15.29
N GLU A 79 -11.82 2.93 -14.72
CA GLU A 79 -13.17 2.54 -14.29
C GLU A 79 -13.48 2.88 -12.83
N TRP A 80 -12.51 3.46 -12.10
CA TRP A 80 -12.67 3.74 -10.68
C TRP A 80 -13.87 4.67 -10.41
N PRO A 81 -14.76 4.34 -9.46
CA PRO A 81 -15.93 5.17 -9.17
C PRO A 81 -15.53 6.48 -8.48
N SER A 82 -16.25 7.57 -8.72
CA SER A 82 -15.98 8.86 -8.08
C SER A 82 -16.04 8.72 -6.55
N PRO A 83 -14.95 9.01 -5.83
CA PRO A 83 -14.84 8.73 -4.41
C PRO A 83 -15.73 9.68 -3.61
N LYS A 84 -16.47 9.13 -2.65
CA LYS A 84 -17.39 9.88 -1.76
C LYS A 84 -16.82 10.07 -0.36
N THR A 85 -15.71 9.42 -0.05
CA THR A 85 -15.10 9.43 1.28
C THR A 85 -13.58 9.64 1.20
N VAL A 86 -12.99 10.22 2.26
CA VAL A 86 -11.53 10.38 2.37
C VAL A 86 -10.80 9.03 2.24
N SER A 87 -11.41 7.95 2.72
CA SER A 87 -10.84 6.60 2.62
C SER A 87 -10.77 6.11 1.17
N GLU A 88 -11.81 6.39 0.37
CA GLU A 88 -11.82 6.07 -1.05
C GLU A 88 -10.81 6.92 -1.82
N VAL A 89 -10.73 8.23 -1.54
CA VAL A 89 -9.72 9.12 -2.13
C VAL A 89 -8.31 8.64 -1.81
N ARG A 90 -8.04 8.22 -0.58
CA ARG A 90 -6.73 7.68 -0.17
C ARG A 90 -6.40 6.37 -0.89
N SER A 91 -7.40 5.51 -1.07
CA SER A 91 -7.25 4.25 -1.79
C SER A 91 -6.93 4.48 -3.26
N PHE A 92 -7.69 5.36 -3.92
CA PHE A 92 -7.44 5.77 -5.30
C PHE A 92 -6.07 6.43 -5.44
N HIS A 93 -5.73 7.42 -4.61
CA HIS A 93 -4.45 8.11 -4.66
C HIS A 93 -3.27 7.16 -4.45
N GLY A 94 -3.42 6.15 -3.60
CA GLY A 94 -2.41 5.10 -3.41
C GLY A 94 -2.19 4.27 -4.68
N LEU A 95 -3.28 3.83 -5.32
CA LEU A 95 -3.23 3.06 -6.56
C LEU A 95 -2.71 3.90 -7.73
N ALA A 96 -3.24 5.10 -7.94
CA ALA A 96 -2.81 5.99 -9.00
C ALA A 96 -1.35 6.45 -8.80
N GLY A 97 -0.92 6.62 -7.55
CA GLY A 97 0.46 6.93 -7.19
C GLY A 97 1.45 5.81 -7.52
N PHE A 98 1.01 4.55 -7.56
CA PHE A 98 1.81 3.41 -8.02
C PHE A 98 2.14 3.56 -9.53
N TYR A 99 1.16 3.93 -10.35
CA TYR A 99 1.35 4.09 -11.81
C TYR A 99 1.78 5.50 -12.23
N ARG A 100 2.19 6.35 -11.30
CA ARG A 100 2.56 7.76 -11.58
C ARG A 100 3.67 7.94 -12.62
N ARG A 101 4.50 6.92 -12.85
CA ARG A 101 5.60 6.97 -13.85
C ARG A 101 5.07 7.00 -15.29
N PHE A 102 3.85 6.54 -15.51
CA PHE A 102 3.19 6.48 -16.82
C PHE A 102 2.24 7.65 -17.06
N VAL A 103 1.82 8.32 -15.99
CA VAL A 103 0.97 9.51 -16.05
C VAL A 103 1.86 10.76 -16.04
N ARG A 104 1.93 11.47 -17.17
CA ARG A 104 2.70 12.72 -17.26
C ARG A 104 2.14 13.74 -16.27
N ASP A 105 3.04 14.43 -15.55
CA ASP A 105 2.69 15.48 -14.59
C ASP A 105 1.76 15.03 -13.45
N PHE A 106 1.75 13.73 -13.08
CA PHE A 106 0.87 13.17 -12.05
C PHE A 106 0.88 13.97 -10.74
N SER A 107 2.03 14.47 -10.30
CA SER A 107 2.13 15.29 -9.08
C SER A 107 1.28 16.56 -9.13
N THR A 108 1.22 17.20 -10.30
CA THR A 108 0.37 18.38 -10.53
C THR A 108 -1.10 17.99 -10.58
N LEU A 109 -1.41 16.86 -11.23
CA LEU A 109 -2.78 16.35 -11.35
C LEU A 109 -3.36 15.89 -10.01
N ALA A 110 -2.56 15.23 -9.17
CA ALA A 110 -2.97 14.68 -7.89
C ALA A 110 -2.90 15.70 -6.73
N ALA A 111 -2.41 16.91 -6.96
CA ALA A 111 -2.30 17.93 -5.92
C ALA A 111 -3.66 18.25 -5.26
N PRO A 112 -4.76 18.45 -6.00
CA PRO A 112 -6.08 18.67 -5.40
C PRO A 112 -6.58 17.46 -4.58
N LEU A 113 -6.25 16.24 -4.99
CA LEU A 113 -6.58 15.02 -4.24
C LEU A 113 -5.77 14.91 -2.95
N THR A 114 -4.53 15.37 -2.97
CA THR A 114 -3.65 15.37 -1.79
C THR A 114 -4.18 16.31 -0.71
N GLU A 115 -4.76 17.46 -1.08
CA GLU A 115 -5.40 18.38 -0.13
C GLU A 115 -6.56 17.73 0.63
N VAL A 116 -7.36 16.88 -0.04
CA VAL A 116 -8.50 16.16 0.57
C VAL A 116 -8.05 15.09 1.58
N ILE A 117 -6.83 14.55 1.42
CA ILE A 117 -6.30 13.48 2.28
C ILE A 117 -5.67 14.04 3.57
N LYS A 118 -5.38 15.34 3.65
CA LYS A 118 -4.74 15.98 4.81
C LYS A 118 -5.64 15.89 6.04
N LYS A 119 -5.04 15.53 7.20
CA LYS A 119 -5.73 15.24 8.47
C LYS A 119 -6.56 16.41 9.05
N GLU A 120 -6.32 17.64 8.62
CA GLU A 120 -6.94 18.85 9.21
C GLU A 120 -7.97 19.53 8.30
N VAL A 121 -8.19 19.01 7.09
CA VAL A 121 -9.15 19.58 6.14
C VAL A 121 -10.37 18.66 6.13
N GLY A 122 -11.52 19.15 6.61
CA GLY A 122 -12.79 18.42 6.47
C GLY A 122 -13.02 18.04 5.00
N PHE A 123 -13.65 16.88 4.75
CA PHE A 123 -13.85 16.38 3.39
C PHE A 123 -14.63 17.39 2.55
N LYS A 124 -13.95 18.00 1.57
CA LYS A 124 -14.52 18.91 0.59
C LYS A 124 -14.21 18.39 -0.80
N TRP A 125 -15.26 17.96 -1.50
CA TRP A 125 -15.17 17.51 -2.87
C TRP A 125 -15.80 18.57 -3.77
N GLU A 126 -14.95 19.44 -4.31
CA GLU A 126 -15.37 20.53 -5.18
C GLU A 126 -14.93 20.26 -6.62
N LYS A 127 -15.21 21.20 -7.52
CA LYS A 127 -14.93 21.05 -8.95
C LYS A 127 -13.46 20.74 -9.24
N ALA A 128 -12.53 21.34 -8.50
CA ALA A 128 -11.10 21.12 -8.69
C ALA A 128 -10.67 19.68 -8.37
N GLN A 129 -11.30 19.04 -7.38
CA GLN A 129 -11.03 17.65 -6.99
C GLN A 129 -11.65 16.67 -7.99
N GLU A 130 -12.87 16.94 -8.46
CA GLU A 130 -13.49 16.14 -9.51
C GLU A 130 -12.72 16.24 -10.82
N ASP A 131 -12.32 17.46 -11.23
CA ASP A 131 -11.53 17.67 -12.45
C ASP A 131 -10.18 16.93 -12.36
N ALA A 132 -9.50 17.00 -11.20
CA ALA A 132 -8.27 16.24 -10.93
C ALA A 132 -8.48 14.72 -10.98
N PHE A 133 -9.59 14.24 -10.41
CA PHE A 133 -9.96 12.83 -10.44
C PHE A 133 -10.24 12.35 -11.88
N GLN A 134 -10.99 13.11 -12.67
CA GLN A 134 -11.27 12.76 -14.06
C GLN A 134 -10.00 12.82 -14.93
N LEU A 135 -9.14 13.83 -14.74
CA LEU A 135 -7.89 13.94 -15.51
C LEU A 135 -6.94 12.77 -15.23
N SER A 136 -6.84 12.34 -13.98
CA SER A 136 -5.99 11.21 -13.57
C SER A 136 -6.48 9.85 -14.04
N ARG A 137 -7.72 9.75 -14.56
CA ARG A 137 -8.26 8.54 -15.20
C ARG A 137 -7.95 8.44 -16.69
N ILE A 138 -7.76 9.57 -17.36
CA ILE A 138 -7.65 9.65 -18.83
C ILE A 138 -6.19 9.67 -19.29
N ALA A 139 -5.26 10.03 -18.40
CA ALA A 139 -3.84 10.11 -18.68
C ALA A 139 -3.13 8.75 -18.81
#